data_AF-A0A495VV76-F1
#
_entry.id   AF-A0A495VV76-F1
#
_cell.length_a   1.000
_cell.length_b   1.000
_cell.length_c   1.000
_cell.angle_alpha   90.00
_cell.angle_beta   90.00
_cell.angle_gamma   90.00
#
_symmetry.space_group_name_H-M   'P 1'
#
loop_
_entity.id
_entity.type
_entity.pdbx_description
1 polymer ?
#
loop_
_entity_poly.entity_id
_entity_poly.type
_entity_poly.pdbx_seq_one_letter_code
_entity_poly.pdbx_strand_id
1 'polypeptide(L)'
;MIEVRPGGRRRIDRVLAPDYAEGVERLSLAEVRALRDEAAQEETDLSYLRRLLHARIDIVRAEQARRTDGGSAVVDQLATILASNAVGPATGLGRYQTQEPSRAEAHRRHVEALVSDVDLSDVSALSDDKLDLALRTFVNEEASVSGRRREVQVVVDRLNAEIADRYQNGRASVDELLAAERGWPTNPGRAKD
;
A
#
# COMPACT_ATOMS: atom_id res chain seq x y z
N MET A 1 -15.18 4.63 -2.57
CA MET A 1 -14.70 4.83 -1.19
C MET A 1 -14.42 3.48 -0.57
N ILE A 2 -13.25 3.29 0.05
CA ILE A 2 -12.89 2.01 0.68
C ILE A 2 -13.65 1.86 2.01
N GLU A 3 -14.73 1.10 1.95
CA GLU A 3 -15.48 0.66 3.12
C GLU A 3 -14.78 -0.54 3.76
N VAL A 4 -14.53 -0.48 5.08
CA VAL A 4 -14.00 -1.58 5.90
C VAL A 4 -15.18 -2.19 6.65
N ARG A 5 -15.33 -3.50 6.58
CA ARG A 5 -16.46 -4.23 7.15
C ARG A 5 -15.97 -5.10 8.30
N PRO A 6 -16.42 -4.87 9.55
CA PRO A 6 -16.13 -5.76 10.66
C PRO A 6 -16.52 -7.20 10.33
N GLY A 7 -15.62 -8.16 10.57
CA GLY A 7 -15.83 -9.58 10.22
C GLY A 7 -15.77 -9.89 8.72
N GLY A 8 -15.34 -8.93 7.89
CA GLY A 8 -15.19 -9.11 6.46
C GLY A 8 -14.04 -10.07 6.09
N ARG A 9 -14.13 -10.67 4.89
CA ARG A 9 -13.14 -11.63 4.39
C ARG A 9 -12.01 -10.99 3.60
N ARG A 10 -12.04 -9.68 3.34
CA ARG A 10 -10.95 -8.99 2.62
C ARG A 10 -9.77 -8.82 3.58
N ARG A 11 -8.56 -8.73 3.02
CA ARG A 11 -7.36 -8.54 3.84
C ARG A 11 -7.43 -7.25 4.66
N ILE A 12 -7.88 -6.13 4.06
CA ILE A 12 -8.14 -4.88 4.79
C ILE A 12 -9.13 -5.04 5.96
N ASP A 13 -10.17 -5.85 5.81
CA ASP A 13 -11.18 -6.06 6.86
C ASP A 13 -10.59 -6.82 8.05
N ARG A 14 -9.73 -7.80 7.76
CA ARG A 14 -9.01 -8.56 8.80
C ARG A 14 -7.95 -7.71 9.48
N VAL A 15 -7.07 -7.07 8.71
CA VAL A 15 -5.93 -6.30 9.23
C VAL A 15 -6.40 -5.14 10.11
N LEU A 16 -7.54 -4.53 9.79
CA LEU A 16 -8.13 -3.45 10.57
C LEU A 16 -9.18 -3.92 11.59
N ALA A 17 -9.32 -5.23 11.80
CA ALA A 17 -10.17 -5.74 12.86
C ALA A 17 -9.56 -5.39 14.23
N PRO A 18 -10.37 -5.02 15.24
CA PRO A 18 -9.86 -4.62 16.55
C PRO A 18 -8.99 -5.69 17.24
N ASP A 19 -9.30 -6.96 16.99
CA ASP A 19 -8.65 -8.15 17.56
C ASP A 19 -7.42 -8.61 16.77
N TYR A 20 -7.13 -8.03 15.59
CA TYR A 20 -6.08 -8.53 14.67
C TYR A 20 -4.68 -8.60 15.30
N ALA A 21 -4.33 -7.58 16.09
CA ALA A 21 -3.05 -7.50 16.79
C ALA A 21 -3.21 -7.62 18.32
N GLU A 22 -4.39 -8.04 18.80
CA GLU A 22 -4.64 -8.21 20.23
C GLU A 22 -3.86 -9.42 20.77
N GLY A 23 -3.18 -9.23 21.92
CA GLY A 23 -2.41 -10.30 22.55
C GLY A 23 -1.22 -10.80 21.75
N VAL A 24 -0.71 -10.00 20.81
CA VAL A 24 0.45 -10.32 19.96
C VAL A 24 1.68 -10.77 20.77
N GLU A 25 1.81 -10.29 22.00
CA GLU A 25 2.90 -10.61 22.93
C GLU A 25 2.90 -12.09 23.37
N ARG A 26 1.75 -12.77 23.23
CA ARG A 26 1.56 -14.19 23.57
C ARG A 26 1.75 -15.13 22.39
N LEU A 27 1.78 -14.60 21.17
CA LEU A 27 1.99 -15.38 19.96
C LEU A 27 3.45 -15.80 19.81
N SER A 28 3.73 -16.86 19.06
CA SER A 28 5.09 -17.22 18.63
C SER A 28 5.66 -16.17 17.67
N LEU A 29 6.99 -16.09 17.55
CA LEU A 29 7.62 -15.11 16.63
C LEU A 29 7.18 -15.33 15.18
N ALA A 30 6.97 -16.58 14.78
CA ALA A 30 6.50 -16.95 13.46
C ALA A 30 5.09 -16.41 13.19
N GLU A 31 4.18 -16.52 14.16
CA GLU A 31 2.83 -15.97 14.04
C GLU A 31 2.83 -14.44 13.96
N VAL A 32 3.64 -13.75 14.79
CA VAL A 32 3.77 -12.29 14.71
C VAL A 32 4.31 -11.85 13.34
N ARG A 33 5.28 -12.58 12.78
CA ARG A 33 5.79 -12.31 11.42
C ARG A 33 4.74 -12.54 10.36
N ALA A 34 3.94 -13.60 10.46
CA ALA A 34 2.86 -13.86 9.51
C ALA A 34 1.82 -12.72 9.51
N LEU A 35 1.42 -12.23 10.69
CA LEU A 35 0.55 -11.06 10.81
C LEU A 35 1.22 -9.81 10.20
N ARG A 36 2.51 -9.60 10.48
CA ARG A 36 3.27 -8.46 9.94
C ARG A 36 3.31 -8.50 8.43
N ASP A 37 3.59 -9.66 7.85
CA ASP A 37 3.70 -9.85 6.40
C ASP A 37 2.35 -9.64 5.71
N GLU A 38 1.25 -10.11 6.29
CA GLU A 38 -0.10 -9.86 5.79
C GLU A 38 -0.45 -8.36 5.84
N ALA A 39 -0.24 -7.69 6.97
CA ALA A 39 -0.50 -6.26 7.09
C ALA A 39 0.38 -5.42 6.15
N ALA A 40 1.66 -5.78 6.01
CA ALA A 40 2.59 -5.10 5.09
C ALA A 40 2.22 -5.32 3.61
N GLN A 41 1.69 -6.50 3.27
CA GLN A 41 1.16 -6.75 1.92
C GLN A 41 -0.06 -5.87 1.63
N GLU A 42 -0.94 -5.65 2.61
CA GLU A 42 -2.07 -4.73 2.45
C GLU A 42 -1.62 -3.27 2.30
N GLU A 43 -0.61 -2.84 3.07
CA GLU A 43 -0.02 -1.51 2.93
C GLU A 43 0.58 -1.30 1.54
N THR A 44 1.28 -2.31 1.02
CA THR A 44 1.86 -2.32 -0.33
C THR A 44 0.78 -2.17 -1.39
N ASP A 45 -0.32 -2.91 -1.25
CA ASP A 45 -1.47 -2.90 -2.15
C ASP A 45 -2.17 -1.53 -2.16
N LEU A 46 -2.40 -0.93 -0.97
CA LEU A 46 -2.97 0.41 -0.84
C LEU A 46 -2.01 1.49 -1.38
N SER A 47 -0.71 1.35 -1.14
CA SER A 47 0.32 2.25 -1.70
C SER A 47 0.35 2.23 -3.22
N TYR A 48 0.17 1.06 -3.83
CA TYR A 48 0.05 0.93 -5.28
C TYR A 48 -1.21 1.61 -5.81
N LEU A 49 -2.37 1.34 -5.20
CA LEU A 49 -3.62 2.00 -5.56
C LEU A 49 -3.53 3.53 -5.44
N ARG A 50 -2.92 4.03 -4.37
CA ARG A 50 -2.67 5.48 -4.17
C ARG A 50 -1.84 6.07 -5.31
N ARG A 51 -0.76 5.38 -5.72
CA ARG A 51 0.09 5.84 -6.85
C ARG A 51 -0.68 5.87 -8.17
N LEU A 52 -1.57 4.91 -8.43
CA LEU A 52 -2.42 4.93 -9.61
C LEU A 52 -3.38 6.12 -9.61
N LEU A 53 -3.98 6.43 -8.46
CA LEU A 53 -4.86 7.59 -8.31
C LEU A 53 -4.11 8.91 -8.49
N HIS A 54 -2.89 9.02 -7.94
CA HIS A 54 -2.01 10.18 -8.14
C HIS A 54 -1.73 10.42 -9.62
N ALA A 55 -1.31 9.37 -10.36
CA ALA A 55 -1.08 9.48 -11.79
C ALA A 55 -2.32 9.97 -12.56
N ARG A 56 -3.52 9.48 -12.23
CA ARG A 56 -4.77 9.93 -12.87
C ARG A 56 -5.11 11.38 -12.51
N ILE A 57 -4.92 11.78 -11.25
CA ILE A 57 -5.11 13.17 -10.80
C ILE A 57 -4.18 14.12 -11.56
N ASP A 58 -2.91 13.76 -11.72
CA ASP A 58 -1.93 14.60 -12.42
C ASP A 58 -2.28 14.76 -13.90
N ILE A 59 -2.68 13.68 -14.57
CA ILE A 59 -3.11 13.71 -15.97
C ILE A 59 -4.33 14.64 -16.14
N VAL A 60 -5.33 14.54 -15.27
CA VAL A 60 -6.52 15.39 -15.34
C VAL A 60 -6.17 16.86 -15.07
N ARG A 61 -5.33 17.13 -14.08
CA ARG A 61 -4.85 18.50 -13.77
C ARG A 61 -4.03 19.09 -14.92
N ALA A 62 -3.19 18.30 -15.56
CA ALA A 62 -2.40 18.73 -16.71
C ALA A 62 -3.29 19.11 -17.89
N GLU A 63 -4.36 18.36 -18.14
CA GLU A 63 -5.34 18.70 -19.17
C GLU A 63 -6.08 20.02 -18.85
N GLN A 64 -6.52 20.21 -17.60
CA GLN A 64 -7.18 21.45 -17.18
C GLN A 64 -6.25 22.68 -17.30
N ALA A 65 -4.98 22.52 -16.92
CA ALA A 65 -3.97 23.57 -17.08
C ALA A 65 -3.73 23.89 -18.56
N ARG A 66 -3.60 22.88 -19.43
CA ARG A 66 -3.44 23.06 -20.87
C ARG A 66 -4.61 23.85 -21.49
N ARG A 67 -5.85 23.63 -21.04
CA ARG A 67 -7.02 24.38 -21.53
C ARG A 67 -7.01 25.84 -21.10
N THR A 68 -6.49 26.13 -19.91
CA THR A 68 -6.47 27.47 -19.33
C THR A 68 -5.31 28.31 -19.89
N ASP A 69 -4.11 27.72 -19.91
CA ASP A 69 -2.85 28.44 -20.18
C ASP A 69 -2.32 28.19 -21.61
N GLY A 70 -2.92 27.23 -22.33
CA GLY A 70 -2.34 26.69 -23.57
C GLY A 70 -1.17 25.74 -23.29
N GLY A 71 -0.62 25.11 -24.33
CA GLY A 71 0.56 24.27 -24.22
C GLY A 71 0.54 23.00 -25.08
N SER A 72 1.56 22.15 -24.90
CA SER A 72 1.68 20.86 -25.59
C SER A 72 0.61 19.87 -25.14
N ALA A 73 0.39 18.81 -25.92
CA ALA A 73 -0.54 17.76 -25.52
C ALA A 73 -0.05 17.06 -24.24
N VAL A 74 -0.99 16.63 -23.40
CA VAL A 74 -0.71 15.90 -22.15
C VAL A 74 0.16 14.66 -22.40
N VAL A 75 -0.06 13.97 -23.53
CA VAL A 75 0.73 12.81 -23.94
C VAL A 75 2.21 13.17 -24.14
N ASP A 76 2.49 14.32 -24.75
CA ASP A 76 3.86 14.78 -25.00
C ASP A 76 4.61 15.14 -23.70
N GLN A 77 3.86 15.49 -22.65
CA GLN A 77 4.39 15.88 -21.36
C GLN A 77 4.26 14.80 -20.29
N LEU A 78 3.81 13.60 -20.64
CA LEU A 78 3.43 12.56 -19.68
C LEU A 78 4.59 12.19 -18.72
N ALA A 79 5.81 12.07 -19.24
CA ALA A 79 6.99 11.79 -18.42
C ALA A 79 7.21 12.88 -17.35
N THR A 80 7.08 14.15 -17.73
CA THR A 80 7.21 15.30 -16.82
C THR A 80 6.07 15.33 -15.79
N ILE A 81 4.84 15.07 -16.25
CA ILE A 81 3.63 15.05 -15.41
C ILE A 81 3.73 13.96 -14.34
N LEU A 82 4.19 12.76 -14.69
CA LEU A 82 4.31 11.67 -13.73
C LEU A 82 5.55 11.79 -12.83
N ALA A 83 6.58 12.52 -13.28
CA ALA A 83 7.78 12.75 -12.49
C ALA A 83 7.53 13.61 -11.25
N SER A 84 6.50 14.47 -11.22
CA SER A 84 6.20 15.30 -10.04
C SER A 84 5.79 14.48 -8.81
N ASN A 85 5.25 13.28 -9.03
CA ASN A 85 4.87 12.34 -7.98
C ASN A 85 5.83 11.14 -7.87
N ALA A 86 6.96 11.17 -8.59
CA ALA A 86 8.05 10.22 -8.41
C ALA A 86 8.65 10.44 -7.02
N VAL A 87 8.10 9.70 -6.04
CA VAL A 87 8.57 9.50 -4.67
C VAL A 87 9.56 10.60 -4.23
N GLY A 88 9.05 11.68 -3.66
CA GLY A 88 9.90 12.63 -2.93
C GLY A 88 10.81 11.86 -1.96
N PRO A 89 12.01 12.39 -1.65
CA PRO A 89 13.03 11.65 -0.91
C PRO A 89 12.39 10.98 0.29
N ALA A 90 12.53 9.65 0.39
CA ALA A 90 11.90 8.86 1.43
C ALA A 90 12.19 9.51 2.78
N THR A 91 11.17 10.07 3.42
CA THR A 91 11.30 10.67 4.75
C THR A 91 11.47 9.60 5.84
N GLY A 92 11.35 8.32 5.47
CA GLY A 92 11.68 7.18 6.32
C GLY A 92 13.11 6.71 6.12
N LEU A 93 13.70 6.17 7.19
CA LEU A 93 14.89 5.31 7.09
C LEU A 93 14.62 4.25 6.01
N GLY A 94 15.37 4.29 4.91
CA GLY A 94 15.11 3.47 3.72
C GLY A 94 14.79 2.02 4.10
N ARG A 95 13.58 1.56 3.78
CA ARG A 95 13.16 0.18 4.04
C ARG A 95 13.32 -0.62 2.76
N TYR A 96 13.99 -1.76 2.86
CA TYR A 96 13.97 -2.74 1.79
C TYR A 96 12.54 -3.29 1.68
N GLN A 97 11.83 -2.92 0.62
CA GLN A 97 10.51 -3.46 0.30
C GLN A 97 10.67 -4.52 -0.78
N THR A 98 10.43 -5.78 -0.41
CA THR A 98 10.40 -6.93 -1.35
C THR A 98 8.99 -7.21 -1.86
N GLN A 99 7.97 -6.67 -1.20
CA GLN A 99 6.59 -6.96 -1.52
C GLN A 99 6.18 -6.19 -2.77
N GLU A 100 5.87 -6.94 -3.81
CA GLU A 100 5.20 -6.43 -4.99
C GLU A 100 3.69 -6.33 -4.73
N PRO A 101 2.96 -5.43 -5.42
CA PRO A 101 1.51 -5.36 -5.32
C PRO A 101 0.87 -6.70 -5.71
N SER A 102 0.17 -7.34 -4.79
CA SER A 102 -0.40 -8.67 -4.97
C SER A 102 -1.68 -8.66 -5.83
N ARG A 103 -2.31 -7.48 -6.00
CA ARG A 103 -3.59 -7.32 -6.71
C ARG A 103 -3.57 -6.19 -7.75
N ALA A 104 -2.45 -6.01 -8.45
CA ALA A 104 -2.24 -4.92 -9.40
C ALA A 104 -3.39 -4.74 -10.42
N GLU A 105 -3.81 -5.82 -11.09
CA GLU A 105 -4.89 -5.81 -12.08
C GLU A 105 -6.27 -5.46 -11.49
N ALA A 106 -6.53 -5.87 -10.24
CA ALA A 106 -7.79 -5.53 -9.58
C ALA A 106 -7.81 -4.05 -9.18
N HIS A 107 -6.67 -3.49 -8.72
CA HIS A 107 -6.56 -2.07 -8.42
C HIS A 107 -6.67 -1.20 -9.67
N ARG A 108 -6.09 -1.61 -10.80
CA ARG A 108 -6.23 -0.89 -12.07
C ARG A 108 -7.70 -0.80 -12.49
N ARG A 109 -8.40 -1.95 -12.50
CA ARG A 109 -9.83 -2.01 -12.79
C ARG A 109 -10.67 -1.21 -11.81
N HIS A 110 -10.32 -1.19 -10.52
CA HIS A 110 -11.00 -0.36 -9.52
C HIS A 110 -10.90 1.12 -9.88
N VAL A 111 -9.69 1.61 -10.18
CA VAL A 111 -9.47 3.01 -10.58
C VAL A 111 -10.25 3.37 -11.84
N GLU A 112 -10.25 2.49 -12.84
CA GLU A 112 -11.01 2.68 -14.08
C GLU A 112 -12.53 2.71 -13.82
N ALA A 113 -13.04 1.87 -12.93
CA ALA A 113 -14.46 1.80 -12.61
C ALA A 113 -14.97 3.02 -11.82
N LEU A 114 -14.11 3.75 -11.10
CA LEU A 114 -14.50 4.94 -10.32
C LEU A 114 -15.15 6.01 -11.21
N VAL A 115 -14.75 6.08 -12.47
CA VAL A 115 -15.29 7.02 -13.45
C VAL A 115 -15.71 6.28 -14.71
N SER A 116 -16.53 5.23 -14.55
CA SER A 116 -16.97 4.34 -15.64
C SER A 116 -17.64 5.04 -16.84
N ASP A 117 -18.21 6.24 -16.67
CA ASP A 117 -18.78 7.06 -17.74
C ASP A 117 -17.78 8.01 -18.43
N VAL A 118 -16.51 7.99 -18.00
CA VAL A 118 -15.44 8.85 -18.49
C VAL A 118 -14.28 7.98 -18.95
N ASP A 119 -14.19 7.79 -20.26
CA ASP A 119 -13.03 7.14 -20.85
C ASP A 119 -11.81 8.07 -20.74
N LEU A 120 -10.97 7.81 -19.74
CA LEU A 120 -9.73 8.54 -19.50
C LEU A 120 -8.56 8.02 -20.34
N SER A 121 -8.81 7.16 -21.33
CA SER A 121 -7.80 6.82 -22.34
C SER A 121 -7.48 8.03 -23.22
N ASP A 122 -8.44 8.93 -23.43
CA ASP A 122 -8.24 10.22 -24.09
C ASP A 122 -8.85 11.36 -23.27
N VAL A 123 -8.05 11.92 -22.36
CA VAL A 123 -8.47 13.06 -21.53
C VAL A 123 -8.73 14.33 -22.35
N SER A 124 -8.17 14.43 -23.56
CA SER A 124 -8.36 15.60 -24.41
C SER A 124 -9.75 15.67 -25.03
N ALA A 125 -10.43 14.52 -25.18
CA ALA A 125 -11.79 14.43 -25.69
C ALA A 125 -12.88 14.71 -24.64
N LEU A 126 -12.52 14.86 -23.37
CA LEU A 126 -13.49 15.07 -22.28
C LEU A 126 -13.98 16.52 -22.22
N SER A 127 -15.22 16.75 -21.80
CA SER A 127 -15.69 18.11 -21.48
C SER A 127 -15.10 18.57 -20.14
N ASP A 128 -15.09 19.89 -19.90
CA ASP A 128 -14.62 20.46 -18.64
C ASP A 128 -15.39 19.90 -17.44
N ASP A 129 -16.72 19.77 -17.55
CA ASP A 129 -17.56 19.19 -16.50
C ASP A 129 -17.16 17.74 -16.17
N LYS A 130 -16.80 16.95 -17.20
CA LYS A 130 -16.34 15.56 -17.01
C LYS A 130 -14.97 15.49 -16.36
N LEU A 131 -14.05 16.39 -16.72
CA LEU A 131 -12.74 16.50 -16.08
C LEU A 131 -12.88 16.89 -14.61
N ASP A 132 -13.75 17.85 -14.31
CA ASP A 132 -14.04 18.29 -12.95
C ASP A 132 -14.63 17.18 -12.08
N LEU A 133 -15.60 16.43 -12.63
CA LEU A 133 -16.19 15.28 -11.95
C LEU A 133 -15.15 14.18 -11.71
N ALA A 134 -14.34 13.85 -12.72
CA ALA A 134 -13.28 12.85 -12.60
C ALA A 134 -12.25 13.25 -11.53
N LEU A 135 -11.80 14.50 -11.54
CA LEU A 135 -10.84 15.01 -10.56
C LEU A 135 -11.38 14.90 -9.14
N ARG A 136 -12.60 15.39 -8.88
CA ARG A 136 -13.22 15.31 -7.56
C ARG A 136 -13.37 13.86 -7.09
N THR A 137 -13.76 12.97 -7.99
CA THR A 137 -13.91 11.54 -7.70
C THR A 137 -12.57 10.90 -7.32
N PHE A 138 -11.50 11.15 -8.09
CA PHE A 138 -10.18 10.61 -7.79
C PHE A 138 -9.58 11.19 -6.50
N VAL A 139 -9.73 12.49 -6.25
CA VAL A 139 -9.24 13.11 -5.01
C VAL A 139 -9.94 12.52 -3.78
N ASN A 140 -11.26 12.32 -3.85
CA ASN A 140 -12.00 11.71 -2.74
C ASN A 140 -11.60 10.25 -2.51
N GLU A 141 -11.40 9.48 -3.57
CA GLU A 141 -10.94 8.10 -3.42
C GLU A 141 -9.50 8.04 -2.90
N GLU A 142 -8.61 8.90 -3.39
CA GLU A 142 -7.22 9.00 -2.93
C GLU A 142 -7.18 9.29 -1.43
N ALA A 143 -7.99 10.23 -0.95
CA ALA A 143 -8.06 10.56 0.47
C ALA A 143 -8.53 9.36 1.30
N SER A 144 -9.52 8.60 0.81
CA SER A 144 -9.99 7.36 1.43
C SER A 144 -8.90 6.29 1.49
N VAL A 145 -8.19 6.05 0.38
CA VAL A 145 -7.06 5.11 0.30
C VAL A 145 -5.94 5.51 1.25
N SER A 146 -5.57 6.79 1.25
CA SER A 146 -4.54 7.35 2.12
C SER A 146 -4.91 7.23 3.60
N GLY A 147 -6.18 7.42 3.96
CA GLY A 147 -6.70 7.19 5.31
C GLY A 147 -6.50 5.73 5.75
N ARG A 148 -7.02 4.79 4.97
CA ARG A 148 -6.89 3.35 5.27
C ARG A 148 -5.45 2.87 5.29
N ARG A 149 -4.61 3.39 4.40
CA ARG A 149 -3.18 3.08 4.39
C ARG A 149 -2.52 3.47 5.70
N ARG A 150 -2.81 4.65 6.25
CA ARG A 150 -2.27 5.08 7.56
C ARG A 150 -2.73 4.17 8.69
N GLU A 151 -4.00 3.76 8.69
CA GLU A 151 -4.53 2.80 9.68
C GLU A 151 -3.77 1.46 9.63
N VAL A 152 -3.53 0.93 8.42
CA VAL A 152 -2.73 -0.30 8.24
C VAL A 152 -1.28 -0.10 8.66
N GLN A 153 -0.68 1.06 8.38
CA GLN A 153 0.70 1.37 8.82
C GLN A 153 0.84 1.32 10.33
N VAL A 154 -0.14 1.82 11.10
CA VAL A 154 -0.15 1.72 12.56
C VAL A 154 -0.11 0.25 13.02
N VAL A 155 -0.86 -0.64 12.35
CA VAL A 155 -0.83 -2.08 12.64
C VAL A 155 0.54 -2.68 12.32
N VAL A 156 1.11 -2.38 11.15
CA VAL A 156 2.45 -2.82 10.75
C VAL A 156 3.51 -2.36 11.75
N ASP A 157 3.45 -1.11 12.21
CA ASP A 157 4.40 -0.55 13.17
C ASP A 157 4.28 -1.22 14.54
N ARG A 158 3.07 -1.53 15.01
CA ARG A 158 2.86 -2.30 16.25
C ARG A 158 3.50 -3.69 16.16
N LEU A 159 3.28 -4.41 15.06
CA LEU A 159 3.84 -5.74 14.86
C LEU A 159 5.37 -5.71 14.75
N ASN A 160 5.93 -4.71 14.06
CA ASN A 160 7.38 -4.50 14.02
C ASN A 160 7.97 -4.16 15.39
N ALA A 161 7.27 -3.37 16.21
CA ALA A 161 7.70 -3.04 17.57
C ALA A 161 7.79 -4.28 18.46
N GLU A 162 6.81 -5.19 18.39
CA GLU A 162 6.84 -6.45 19.12
C GLU A 162 7.99 -7.37 18.64
N ILE A 163 8.22 -7.46 17.33
CA ILE A 163 9.37 -8.21 16.79
C ILE A 163 10.69 -7.62 17.32
N ALA A 164 10.83 -6.29 17.29
CA ALA A 164 12.03 -5.61 17.77
C ALA A 164 12.25 -5.84 19.28
N ASP A 165 11.19 -5.75 20.09
CA ASP A 165 11.26 -6.01 21.54
C ASP A 165 11.73 -7.43 21.85
N ARG A 166 11.25 -8.44 21.11
CA ARG A 166 11.70 -9.83 21.29
C ARG A 166 13.19 -9.99 21.04
N TYR A 167 13.72 -9.35 20.00
CA TYR A 167 15.15 -9.36 19.72
C TYR A 167 15.94 -8.63 20.81
N GLN A 168 15.46 -7.47 21.26
CA GLN A 168 16.12 -6.69 22.30
C GLN A 168 16.18 -7.44 23.65
N ASN A 169 15.13 -8.20 23.98
CA ASN A 169 15.04 -8.97 25.21
C ASN A 169 15.53 -10.43 25.09
N GLY A 170 16.15 -10.82 23.96
CA GLY A 170 16.68 -12.17 23.75
C GLY A 170 15.62 -13.27 23.67
N ARG A 171 14.34 -12.92 23.47
CA ARG A 171 13.22 -13.85 23.25
C ARG A 171 13.12 -14.34 21.80
N ALA A 172 14.03 -13.88 20.93
CA ALA A 172 14.18 -14.27 19.54
C ALA A 172 15.67 -14.29 19.16
N SER A 173 16.10 -15.25 18.34
CA SER A 173 17.48 -15.30 17.82
C SER A 173 17.54 -15.08 16.31
N VAL A 174 18.63 -14.47 15.84
CA VAL A 174 18.92 -14.34 14.40
C VAL A 174 19.31 -15.69 13.80
N ASP A 175 19.94 -16.56 14.60
CA ASP A 175 20.35 -17.89 14.18
C ASP A 175 19.14 -18.77 13.81
N GLU A 176 18.02 -18.63 14.54
CA GLU A 176 16.76 -19.32 14.23
C GLU A 176 16.17 -18.85 12.89
N LEU A 177 16.28 -17.55 12.57
CA LEU A 177 15.86 -17.02 11.27
C LEU A 177 16.73 -17.56 10.14
N LEU A 178 18.06 -17.62 10.32
CA LEU A 178 18.97 -18.17 9.33
C LEU A 178 18.82 -19.69 9.15
N ALA A 179 18.52 -20.42 10.22
CA ALA A 179 18.25 -21.86 10.17
C ALA A 179 16.96 -22.18 9.39
N ALA A 180 15.90 -21.40 9.62
CA ALA A 180 14.64 -21.53 8.89
C ALA A 180 14.79 -21.24 7.38
N GLU A 181 15.49 -20.16 7.01
CA GLU A 181 15.78 -19.81 5.61
C GLU A 181 16.65 -20.85 4.88
N ARG A 182 17.55 -21.51 5.62
CA ARG A 182 18.43 -22.56 5.06
C ARG A 182 17.80 -23.96 5.05
N GLY A 183 16.55 -24.11 5.51
CA GLY A 183 15.86 -25.40 5.56
C GLY A 183 16.48 -26.42 6.53
N TRP A 184 17.21 -25.96 7.55
CA TRP A 184 17.86 -26.88 8.50
C TRP A 184 16.86 -27.30 9.59
N PRO A 185 16.58 -28.60 9.78
CA PRO A 185 15.79 -29.02 10.93
C PRO A 185 16.63 -28.77 12.18
N THR A 186 16.22 -27.82 13.02
CA THR A 186 16.78 -27.65 14.36
C THR A 186 16.52 -28.93 15.14
N ASN A 187 17.54 -29.76 15.31
CA ASN A 187 17.51 -30.92 16.18
C ASN A 187 17.83 -30.46 17.61
N PRO A 188 16.88 -30.44 18.57
CA PRO A 188 17.17 -30.10 19.94
C PRO A 188 17.69 -31.37 20.64
N GLY A 189 18.98 -31.65 20.48
CA GLY A 189 19.51 -32.92 20.97
C GLY A 189 21.02 -33.08 20.88
N ARG A 190 21.76 -32.24 21.62
CA ARG A 190 23.01 -32.70 22.25
C ARG A 190 23.27 -31.91 23.53
N ALA A 191 22.83 -32.52 24.63
CA ALA A 191 23.37 -32.24 25.94
C ALA A 191 24.87 -32.58 25.96
N LYS A 192 25.58 -31.85 26.81
CA LYS A 192 26.99 -32.02 27.17
C LYS A 192 27.35 -33.49 27.38
N ASP A 193 28.51 -33.86 26.86
CA ASP A 193 29.53 -34.66 27.56
C ASP A 193 30.91 -34.08 27.19
#